data_AF-A0A2V2XQ47-F1
#
_entry.id   AF-A0A2V2XQ47-F1
#
_cell.length_a   1.000
_cell.length_b   1.000
_cell.length_c   1.000
_cell.angle_alpha   90.00
_cell.angle_beta   90.00
_cell.angle_gamma   90.00
#
_symmetry.space_group_name_H-M   'P 1'
#
loop_
_entity.id
_entity.type
_entity.pdbx_description
1 polymer ?
#
loop_
_entity_poly.entity_id
_entity_poly.type
_entity_poly.pdbx_seq_one_letter_code
_entity_poly.pdbx_strand_id
1 'polypeptide(L)'
;MAVTNDNVYIVWTDSRRGSLTVVPGAYRNAALNQDIYIAFIDNRGSPSIEISPPSIEAGYTGTITIHGSNMPREARFGIALGSMILAKEVWSDRSGSFTIHIDIGSLPAGNLSISVFDPTSGYVFAEKQLVITPNRELQTIVGMLSSANARLLAIENNIAVINTSIGRLGIDLRSINASISRLEGDVAVISTSLGDIRARIDDLGARVVSISGDMAVVRTSLGDIVGRISSIQNNVATVVTDLGVVRARIDEGLSRTAELESRIARIEGIYLPMIAILQVVALLLTAMLIMRIKRQ
;
A
#
# COMPACT_ATOMS: atom_id res chain seq x y z
N MET A 1 -59.96 -21.91 -15.80
CA MET A 1 -59.77 -23.37 -15.88
C MET A 1 -58.51 -23.69 -15.09
N ALA A 2 -58.63 -24.45 -14.02
CA ALA A 2 -57.53 -24.69 -13.08
C ALA A 2 -56.43 -25.52 -13.76
N VAL A 3 -55.20 -25.00 -13.72
CA VAL A 3 -54.03 -25.58 -14.39
C VAL A 3 -53.35 -26.51 -13.39
N THR A 4 -53.34 -27.80 -13.68
CA THR A 4 -52.54 -28.83 -13.00
C THR A 4 -51.26 -29.11 -13.78
N ASN A 5 -50.23 -29.56 -13.07
CA ASN A 5 -48.79 -29.52 -13.41
C ASN A 5 -48.29 -30.27 -14.67
N ASP A 6 -49.14 -30.81 -15.54
CA ASP A 6 -48.70 -31.78 -16.57
C ASP A 6 -49.17 -31.48 -18.01
N ASN A 7 -49.48 -30.21 -18.36
CA ASN A 7 -49.99 -29.88 -19.69
C ASN A 7 -48.96 -29.21 -20.61
N VAL A 8 -48.67 -29.87 -21.74
CA VAL A 8 -47.94 -29.29 -22.89
C VAL A 8 -48.82 -28.24 -23.57
N TYR A 9 -48.31 -27.02 -23.75
CA TYR A 9 -48.98 -25.98 -24.53
C TYR A 9 -48.34 -25.83 -25.90
N ILE A 10 -49.13 -26.03 -26.95
CA ILE A 10 -48.83 -25.55 -28.31
C ILE A 10 -49.50 -24.18 -28.42
N VAL A 11 -48.71 -23.11 -28.49
CA VAL A 11 -49.24 -21.76 -28.72
C VAL A 11 -49.15 -21.45 -30.20
N TRP A 12 -50.31 -21.29 -30.84
CA TRP A 12 -50.45 -20.79 -32.21
C TRP A 12 -50.77 -19.29 -32.14
N THR A 13 -49.88 -18.44 -32.65
CA THR A 13 -50.19 -17.02 -32.85
C THR A 13 -50.57 -16.82 -34.31
N ASP A 14 -51.85 -16.54 -34.58
CA ASP A 14 -52.25 -15.99 -35.88
C ASP A 14 -51.53 -14.64 -36.06
N SER A 15 -50.67 -14.57 -37.07
CA SER A 15 -49.85 -13.44 -37.53
C SER A 15 -50.58 -12.09 -37.74
N ARG A 16 -51.88 -11.98 -37.41
CA ARG A 16 -52.72 -10.79 -37.65
C ARG A 16 -53.02 -9.94 -36.41
N ARG A 17 -52.68 -10.38 -35.20
CA ARG A 17 -52.90 -9.60 -33.96
C ARG A 17 -51.64 -9.58 -33.11
N GLY A 18 -50.86 -8.51 -33.27
CA GLY A 18 -49.55 -8.31 -32.63
C GLY A 18 -49.62 -8.20 -31.10
N SER A 19 -49.62 -9.34 -30.41
CA SER A 19 -49.28 -9.41 -28.99
C SER A 19 -48.23 -10.51 -28.78
N LEU A 20 -46.97 -10.07 -28.63
CA LEU A 20 -45.83 -10.93 -28.32
C LEU A 20 -45.80 -11.13 -26.80
N THR A 21 -46.32 -12.26 -26.30
CA THR A 21 -46.09 -12.66 -24.90
C THR A 21 -44.95 -13.67 -24.89
N VAL A 22 -43.79 -13.24 -24.42
CA VAL A 22 -42.63 -14.12 -24.22
C VAL A 22 -42.95 -15.08 -23.08
N VAL A 23 -43.09 -16.37 -23.38
CA VAL A 23 -43.18 -17.43 -22.37
C VAL A 23 -41.76 -17.97 -22.15
N PRO A 24 -41.20 -17.86 -20.93
CA PRO A 24 -39.92 -18.47 -20.61
C PRO A 24 -39.91 -19.97 -20.97
N GLY A 25 -38.95 -20.40 -21.80
CA GLY A 25 -38.82 -21.80 -22.23
C GLY A 25 -39.49 -22.18 -23.55
N ALA A 26 -39.99 -21.21 -24.32
CA ALA A 26 -40.50 -21.43 -25.67
C ALA A 26 -39.42 -21.16 -26.73
N TYR A 27 -39.18 -22.10 -27.65
CA TYR A 27 -38.16 -21.98 -28.71
C TYR A 27 -38.79 -21.99 -30.10
N ARG A 28 -38.25 -21.17 -31.00
CA ARG A 28 -38.66 -21.13 -32.41
C ARG A 28 -37.87 -22.18 -33.20
N ASN A 29 -38.55 -23.15 -33.79
CA ASN A 29 -37.92 -24.12 -34.70
C ASN A 29 -37.79 -23.50 -36.10
N ALA A 30 -36.57 -23.25 -36.57
CA ALA A 30 -36.32 -22.62 -37.87
C ALA A 30 -36.53 -23.56 -39.08
N ALA A 31 -36.64 -24.88 -38.88
CA ALA A 31 -36.81 -25.85 -39.97
C ALA A 31 -38.27 -25.98 -40.44
N LEU A 32 -39.23 -25.53 -39.62
CA LEU A 32 -40.64 -25.51 -39.92
C LEU A 32 -41.02 -24.05 -40.11
N ASN A 33 -41.35 -23.62 -41.32
CA ASN A 33 -41.60 -22.22 -41.68
C ASN A 33 -42.94 -21.69 -41.11
N GLN A 34 -43.23 -21.93 -39.82
CA GLN A 34 -44.44 -21.58 -39.08
C GLN A 34 -44.10 -21.24 -37.62
N ASP A 35 -44.81 -20.25 -37.05
CA ASP A 35 -44.66 -19.77 -35.68
C ASP A 35 -45.22 -20.79 -34.65
N ILE A 36 -44.54 -21.93 -34.51
CA ILE A 36 -44.87 -22.97 -33.54
C ILE A 36 -43.88 -22.87 -32.38
N TYR A 37 -44.40 -22.57 -31.19
CA TYR A 37 -43.67 -22.59 -29.94
C TYR A 37 -43.91 -23.92 -29.22
N ILE A 38 -42.85 -24.71 -29.00
CA ILE A 38 -42.89 -25.93 -28.20
C ILE A 38 -42.39 -25.59 -26.79
N ALA A 39 -43.26 -25.71 -25.79
CA ALA A 39 -42.86 -25.69 -24.38
C ALA A 39 -42.85 -27.13 -23.85
N PHE A 40 -41.72 -27.55 -23.26
CA PHE A 40 -41.60 -28.87 -22.63
C PHE A 40 -42.01 -28.76 -21.15
N ILE A 41 -43.01 -29.54 -20.73
CA ILE A 41 -43.16 -29.98 -19.34
C ILE A 41 -42.88 -31.48 -19.35
N ASP A 42 -41.67 -31.85 -18.94
CA ASP A 42 -41.42 -33.13 -18.29
C ASP A 42 -40.92 -32.79 -16.88
N ASN A 43 -40.97 -33.76 -15.98
CA ASN A 43 -40.50 -33.78 -14.59
C ASN A 43 -38.98 -33.51 -14.42
N ARG A 44 -38.41 -32.62 -15.25
CA ARG A 44 -37.03 -32.15 -15.26
C ARG A 44 -36.99 -30.84 -14.48
N GLY A 45 -36.02 -30.72 -13.59
CA GLY A 45 -35.78 -29.46 -12.87
C GLY A 45 -35.47 -28.31 -13.84
N SER A 46 -35.48 -27.08 -13.36
CA SER A 46 -35.09 -25.92 -14.18
C SER A 46 -33.70 -26.11 -14.81
N PRO A 47 -33.44 -25.56 -16.01
CA PRO A 47 -32.12 -25.56 -16.61
C PRO A 47 -31.08 -25.05 -15.60
N SER A 48 -30.01 -25.81 -15.43
CA SER A 48 -28.99 -25.50 -14.43
C SER A 48 -27.61 -25.85 -14.94
N ILE A 49 -26.61 -25.22 -14.33
CA ILE A 49 -25.21 -25.53 -14.59
C ILE A 49 -24.47 -25.84 -13.30
N GLU A 50 -23.46 -26.70 -13.43
CA GLU A 50 -22.45 -26.95 -12.43
C GLU A 50 -21.07 -26.65 -13.01
N ILE A 51 -20.19 -26.12 -12.16
CA ILE A 51 -18.85 -25.70 -12.53
C ILE A 51 -17.88 -26.52 -11.69
N SER A 52 -16.90 -27.12 -12.34
CA SER A 52 -15.85 -27.90 -11.70
C SER A 52 -14.47 -27.36 -12.11
N PRO A 53 -13.58 -27.01 -11.16
CA PRO A 53 -13.84 -26.94 -9.71
C PRO A 53 -14.88 -25.86 -9.35
N PRO A 54 -15.62 -26.00 -8.23
CA PRO A 54 -16.69 -25.07 -7.83
C PRO A 54 -16.17 -23.70 -7.39
N SER A 55 -14.88 -23.62 -7.04
CA SER A 55 -14.16 -22.38 -6.79
C SER A 55 -12.70 -22.52 -7.24
N ILE A 56 -12.08 -21.39 -7.53
CA ILE A 56 -10.68 -21.28 -7.92
C ILE A 56 -10.01 -20.15 -7.15
N GLU A 57 -8.68 -20.08 -7.19
CA GLU A 57 -7.93 -18.95 -6.62
C GLU A 57 -7.62 -17.89 -7.67
N ALA A 58 -7.45 -16.64 -7.25
CA ALA A 58 -6.98 -15.58 -8.11
C ALA A 58 -5.62 -15.93 -8.73
N GLY A 59 -5.46 -15.66 -10.02
CA GLY A 59 -4.29 -16.08 -10.80
C GLY A 59 -4.35 -17.53 -11.31
N TYR A 60 -5.41 -18.29 -11.01
CA TYR A 60 -5.62 -19.62 -11.57
C TYR A 60 -5.54 -19.59 -13.10
N THR A 61 -4.78 -20.53 -13.65
CA THR A 61 -4.66 -20.79 -15.08
C THR A 61 -4.89 -22.28 -15.29
N GLY A 62 -5.89 -22.63 -16.08
CA GLY A 62 -6.27 -24.02 -16.29
C GLY A 62 -7.68 -24.15 -16.83
N THR A 63 -8.16 -25.39 -16.87
CA THR A 63 -9.45 -25.72 -17.47
C THR A 63 -10.54 -25.79 -16.40
N ILE A 64 -11.65 -25.10 -16.64
CA ILE A 64 -12.90 -25.31 -15.91
C ILE A 64 -13.84 -26.17 -16.75
N THR A 65 -14.55 -27.08 -16.10
CA THR A 65 -15.60 -27.86 -16.73
C THR A 65 -16.95 -27.26 -16.36
N ILE A 66 -17.81 -27.03 -17.36
CA ILE A 66 -19.20 -26.61 -17.16
C ILE A 66 -20.09 -27.76 -17.61
N HIS A 67 -20.86 -28.30 -16.67
CA HIS A 67 -21.86 -29.33 -16.92
C HIS A 67 -23.27 -28.72 -16.88
N GLY A 68 -23.99 -28.79 -17.99
CA GLY A 68 -25.39 -28.37 -18.07
C GLY A 68 -26.35 -29.53 -17.84
N SER A 69 -27.43 -29.27 -17.11
CA SER A 69 -28.49 -30.24 -16.81
C SER A 69 -29.86 -29.63 -17.09
N ASN A 70 -30.81 -30.47 -17.49
CA ASN A 70 -32.19 -30.07 -17.83
C ASN A 70 -32.28 -28.95 -18.88
N MET A 71 -31.28 -28.84 -19.75
CA MET A 71 -31.28 -27.89 -20.86
C MET A 71 -32.28 -28.36 -21.93
N PRO A 72 -32.74 -27.44 -22.80
CA PRO A 72 -33.45 -27.82 -24.03
C PRO A 72 -32.66 -28.88 -24.79
N ARG A 73 -33.32 -29.92 -25.30
CA ARG A 73 -32.66 -31.07 -25.94
C ARG A 73 -32.19 -30.73 -27.35
N GLU A 74 -31.04 -31.28 -27.75
CA GLU A 74 -30.46 -31.11 -29.10
C GLU A 74 -30.43 -29.64 -29.54
N ALA A 75 -30.21 -28.74 -28.57
CA ALA A 75 -30.28 -27.29 -28.76
C ALA A 75 -28.89 -26.67 -28.66
N ARG A 76 -28.70 -25.56 -29.36
CA ARG A 76 -27.45 -24.80 -29.41
C ARG A 76 -27.46 -23.66 -28.40
N PHE A 77 -26.38 -23.54 -27.64
CA PHE A 77 -26.17 -22.49 -26.64
C PHE A 77 -24.85 -21.77 -26.85
N GLY A 78 -24.80 -20.55 -26.34
CA GLY A 78 -23.58 -19.83 -26.02
C GLY A 78 -23.27 -19.90 -24.53
N ILE A 79 -21.99 -19.78 -24.20
CA ILE A 79 -21.50 -19.66 -22.82
C ILE A 79 -20.73 -18.36 -22.71
N ALA A 80 -21.09 -17.56 -21.70
CA ALA A 80 -20.41 -16.32 -21.38
C ALA A 80 -19.87 -16.33 -19.96
N LEU A 81 -18.83 -15.53 -19.76
CA LEU A 81 -18.17 -15.25 -18.50
C LEU A 81 -18.20 -13.73 -18.29
N GLY A 82 -19.08 -13.26 -17.42
CA GLY A 82 -19.44 -11.84 -17.35
C GLY A 82 -19.96 -11.35 -18.70
N SER A 83 -19.28 -10.36 -19.29
CA SER A 83 -19.60 -9.83 -20.62
C SER A 83 -18.87 -10.54 -21.77
N MET A 84 -17.94 -11.45 -21.48
CA MET A 84 -17.12 -12.13 -22.49
C MET A 84 -17.79 -13.42 -22.95
N ILE A 85 -17.97 -13.59 -24.25
CA ILE A 85 -18.49 -14.85 -24.82
C ILE A 85 -17.32 -15.83 -24.98
N LEU A 86 -17.39 -16.97 -24.29
CA LEU A 86 -16.36 -18.02 -24.30
C LEU A 86 -16.59 -19.05 -25.39
N ALA A 87 -17.85 -19.42 -25.63
CA ALA A 87 -18.24 -20.37 -26.66
C ALA A 87 -19.60 -19.99 -27.25
N LYS A 88 -19.83 -20.25 -28.53
CA LYS A 88 -21.10 -19.97 -29.22
C LYS A 88 -21.79 -21.21 -29.79
N GLU A 89 -21.14 -22.37 -29.70
CA GLU A 89 -21.61 -23.62 -30.30
C GLU A 89 -21.50 -24.78 -29.30
N VAL A 90 -22.25 -24.68 -28.21
CA VAL A 90 -22.41 -25.78 -27.25
C VAL A 90 -23.74 -26.46 -27.49
N TRP A 91 -23.73 -27.78 -27.67
CA TRP A 91 -24.93 -28.55 -27.94
C TRP A 91 -25.29 -29.42 -26.74
N SER A 92 -26.55 -29.39 -26.34
CA SER A 92 -27.09 -30.42 -25.47
C SER A 92 -27.38 -31.70 -26.26
N ASP A 93 -27.31 -32.82 -25.56
CA ASP A 93 -27.73 -34.11 -26.09
C ASP A 93 -29.26 -34.30 -25.99
N ARG A 94 -29.72 -35.53 -26.30
CA ARG A 94 -31.14 -35.93 -26.17
C ARG A 94 -31.63 -35.97 -24.72
N SER A 95 -30.72 -36.02 -23.75
CA SER A 95 -31.05 -35.94 -22.33
C SER A 95 -31.15 -34.50 -21.83
N GLY A 96 -30.74 -33.51 -22.64
CA GLY A 96 -30.69 -32.10 -22.22
C GLY A 96 -29.46 -31.80 -21.37
N SER A 97 -28.40 -32.60 -21.53
CA SER A 97 -27.12 -32.41 -20.85
C SER A 97 -26.04 -31.98 -21.83
N PHE A 98 -25.07 -31.21 -21.35
CA PHE A 98 -23.86 -30.90 -22.09
C PHE A 98 -22.67 -30.85 -21.13
N THR A 99 -21.47 -31.00 -21.67
CA THR A 99 -20.23 -30.74 -20.94
C THR A 99 -19.27 -29.99 -21.85
N ILE A 100 -18.71 -28.90 -21.35
CA ILE A 100 -17.65 -28.18 -22.03
C ILE A 100 -16.46 -28.00 -21.08
N HIS A 101 -15.27 -27.97 -21.67
CA HIS A 101 -14.02 -27.67 -21.01
C HIS A 101 -13.54 -26.32 -21.55
N ILE A 102 -13.32 -25.37 -20.66
CA ILE A 102 -12.90 -24.02 -21.04
C ILE A 102 -11.61 -23.68 -20.31
N ASP A 103 -10.60 -23.32 -21.08
CA ASP A 103 -9.37 -22.78 -20.53
C ASP A 103 -9.60 -21.33 -20.12
N ILE A 104 -9.32 -21.06 -18.84
CA ILE A 104 -9.33 -19.73 -18.26
C ILE A 104 -7.89 -19.33 -17.90
N GLY A 105 -7.54 -18.11 -18.27
CA GLY A 105 -6.26 -17.51 -17.87
C GLY A 105 -6.44 -16.64 -16.63
N SER A 106 -5.35 -16.43 -15.88
CA SER A 106 -5.21 -15.58 -14.68
C SER A 106 -6.35 -14.58 -14.44
N LEU A 107 -7.39 -15.01 -13.72
CA LEU A 107 -8.53 -14.18 -13.34
C LEU A 107 -8.29 -13.47 -11.99
N PRO A 108 -8.80 -12.24 -11.79
CA PRO A 108 -8.76 -11.56 -10.51
C PRO A 108 -9.73 -12.18 -9.49
N ALA A 109 -9.50 -11.92 -8.20
CA ALA A 109 -10.41 -12.35 -7.14
C ALA A 109 -11.79 -11.68 -7.28
N GLY A 110 -12.85 -12.41 -6.92
CA GLY A 110 -14.22 -11.92 -6.98
C GLY A 110 -15.20 -13.02 -7.41
N ASN A 111 -16.44 -12.60 -7.70
CA ASN A 111 -17.46 -13.50 -8.22
C ASN A 111 -17.65 -13.20 -9.69
N LEU A 112 -17.54 -14.24 -10.51
CA LEU A 112 -17.72 -14.12 -11.94
C LEU A 112 -18.93 -14.94 -12.37
N SER A 113 -19.87 -14.28 -13.05
CA SER A 113 -21.05 -14.96 -13.56
C SER A 113 -20.69 -15.78 -14.80
N ILE A 114 -21.06 -17.06 -14.78
CA ILE A 114 -21.09 -17.91 -15.96
C ILE A 114 -22.55 -18.07 -16.37
N SER A 115 -22.87 -17.71 -17.60
CA SER A 115 -24.22 -17.82 -18.14
C SER A 115 -24.26 -18.70 -19.38
N VAL A 116 -25.32 -19.50 -19.49
CA VAL A 116 -25.69 -20.25 -20.70
C VAL A 116 -26.84 -19.50 -21.35
N PHE A 117 -26.68 -19.11 -22.61
CA PHE A 117 -27.65 -18.26 -23.30
C PHE A 117 -27.96 -18.75 -24.71
N ASP A 118 -29.09 -18.34 -25.27
CA ASP A 118 -29.41 -18.55 -26.68
C ASP A 118 -28.61 -17.54 -27.52
N PRO A 119 -27.71 -17.98 -28.41
CA PRO A 119 -26.90 -17.08 -29.23
C PRO A 119 -27.71 -16.23 -30.21
N THR A 120 -28.99 -16.57 -30.45
CA THR A 120 -29.88 -15.86 -31.38
C THR A 120 -30.66 -14.75 -30.68
N SER A 121 -31.25 -15.04 -29.52
CA SER A 121 -32.11 -14.10 -28.77
C SER A 121 -31.40 -13.41 -27.60
N GLY A 122 -30.27 -13.93 -27.13
CA GLY A 122 -29.57 -13.47 -25.93
C GLY A 122 -30.23 -13.91 -24.62
N TYR A 123 -31.31 -14.68 -24.67
CA TYR A 123 -32.01 -15.18 -23.48
C TYR A 123 -31.10 -16.10 -22.65
N VAL A 124 -31.01 -15.89 -21.33
CA VAL A 124 -30.19 -16.68 -20.40
C VAL A 124 -31.00 -17.83 -19.81
N PHE A 125 -30.56 -19.07 -20.03
CA PHE A 125 -31.19 -20.29 -19.51
C PHE A 125 -30.76 -20.63 -18.09
N ALA A 126 -29.48 -20.46 -17.80
CA ALA A 126 -28.89 -20.78 -16.52
C ALA A 126 -27.72 -19.85 -16.24
N GLU A 127 -27.55 -19.51 -14.96
CA GLU A 127 -26.47 -18.66 -14.49
C GLU A 127 -25.91 -19.25 -13.19
N LYS A 128 -24.59 -19.21 -13.03
CA LYS A 128 -23.92 -19.61 -11.78
C LYS A 128 -22.69 -18.77 -11.55
N GLN A 129 -22.44 -18.44 -10.29
CA GLN A 129 -21.24 -17.73 -9.91
C GLN A 129 -20.08 -18.71 -9.73
N LEU A 130 -19.00 -18.47 -10.45
CA LEU A 130 -17.69 -19.02 -10.11
C LEU A 130 -17.07 -18.10 -9.04
N VAL A 131 -16.82 -18.67 -7.87
CA VAL A 131 -16.16 -17.95 -6.78
C VAL A 131 -14.65 -18.04 -6.98
N ILE A 132 -14.01 -16.88 -7.16
CA ILE A 132 -12.56 -16.74 -7.29
C ILE A 132 -12.05 -16.19 -5.97
N THR A 133 -11.59 -17.08 -5.09
CA THR A 133 -11.06 -16.68 -3.79
C THR A 133 -9.73 -15.95 -3.98
N PRO A 134 -9.38 -14.99 -3.11
CA PRO A 134 -8.04 -14.42 -3.12
C PRO A 134 -6.98 -15.53 -3.05
N ASN A 135 -5.86 -15.32 -3.72
CA ASN A 135 -4.76 -16.27 -3.77
C ASN A 135 -4.23 -16.53 -2.36
N ARG A 136 -4.19 -17.81 -1.94
CA ARG A 136 -3.82 -18.16 -0.56
C ARG A 136 -2.37 -17.83 -0.24
N GLU A 137 -1.45 -18.07 -1.17
CA GLU A 137 -0.03 -17.73 -0.96
C GLU A 137 0.15 -16.22 -0.81
N LEU A 138 -0.52 -15.42 -1.65
CA LEU A 138 -0.51 -13.96 -1.52
C LEU A 138 -1.15 -13.51 -0.20
N GLN A 139 -2.23 -14.14 0.24
CA GLN A 139 -2.83 -13.86 1.55
C GLN A 139 -1.90 -14.25 2.71
N THR A 140 -1.17 -15.37 2.58
CA THR A 140 -0.15 -15.77 3.55
C THR A 140 1.01 -14.79 3.56
N ILE A 141 1.48 -14.31 2.40
CA ILE A 141 2.53 -13.29 2.32
C ILE A 141 2.07 -11.96 2.92
N VAL A 142 0.87 -11.47 2.57
CA VAL A 142 0.29 -10.27 3.16
C VAL A 142 0.07 -10.43 4.67
N GLY A 143 -0.35 -11.63 5.10
CA GLY A 143 -0.47 -12.02 6.50
C GLY A 143 0.88 -12.09 7.22
N MET A 144 1.93 -12.59 6.58
CA MET A 144 3.30 -12.60 7.09
C MET A 144 3.86 -11.17 7.18
N LEU A 145 3.61 -10.32 6.21
CA LEU A 145 4.01 -8.90 6.24
C LEU A 145 3.27 -8.12 7.33
N SER A 146 1.98 -8.40 7.52
CA SER A 146 1.16 -7.77 8.56
C SER A 146 1.50 -8.30 9.96
N SER A 147 1.73 -9.61 10.10
CA SER A 147 2.11 -10.28 11.35
C SER A 147 3.59 -10.11 11.70
N ALA A 148 4.43 -9.68 10.76
CA ALA A 148 5.80 -9.28 11.03
C ALA A 148 5.85 -8.11 12.00
N ASN A 149 4.77 -7.32 12.14
CA ASN A 149 4.58 -6.25 13.14
C ASN A 149 5.90 -5.54 13.47
N ALA A 150 6.62 -5.19 12.41
CA ALA A 150 8.05 -4.97 12.43
C ALA A 150 8.35 -3.79 13.35
N ARG A 151 8.93 -4.09 14.52
CA ARG A 151 9.34 -3.07 15.47
C ARG A 151 10.84 -2.92 15.41
N LEU A 152 11.27 -1.70 15.09
CA LEU A 152 12.66 -1.30 15.22
C LEU A 152 13.06 -1.45 16.70
N LEU A 153 14.03 -2.32 16.98
CA LEU A 153 14.57 -2.51 18.33
C LEU A 153 15.72 -1.55 18.60
N ALA A 154 16.61 -1.40 17.64
CA ALA A 154 17.82 -0.59 17.75
C ALA A 154 18.39 -0.30 16.35
N ILE A 155 19.18 0.76 16.23
CA ILE A 155 20.04 1.00 15.08
C ILE A 155 21.48 1.09 15.56
N GLU A 156 22.29 0.09 15.21
CA GLU A 156 23.70 0.02 15.60
C GLU A 156 24.58 -0.16 14.36
N ASN A 157 25.63 0.65 14.23
CA ASN A 157 26.60 0.55 13.12
C ASN A 157 25.93 0.53 11.73
N ASN A 158 24.93 1.39 11.50
CA ASN A 158 24.12 1.44 10.28
C ASN A 158 23.23 0.23 10.02
N ILE A 159 23.08 -0.69 10.97
CA ILE A 159 22.17 -1.83 10.86
C ILE A 159 20.93 -1.55 11.70
N ALA A 160 19.76 -1.50 11.06
CA ALA A 160 18.48 -1.54 11.76
C ALA A 160 18.19 -2.97 12.18
N VAL A 161 18.12 -3.20 13.50
CA VAL A 161 17.70 -4.47 14.08
C VAL A 161 16.19 -4.43 14.24
N ILE A 162 15.49 -5.14 13.37
CA ILE A 162 14.05 -5.22 13.36
C ILE A 162 13.64 -6.54 14.00
N ASN A 163 12.83 -6.46 15.06
CA ASN A 163 12.17 -7.66 15.56
C ASN A 163 11.02 -8.01 14.64
N THR A 164 11.05 -9.22 14.12
CA THR A 164 9.96 -9.81 13.36
C THR A 164 9.47 -11.06 14.08
N SER A 165 8.28 -11.52 13.76
CA SER A 165 7.72 -12.77 14.30
C SER A 165 8.55 -14.01 13.96
N ILE A 166 9.46 -13.93 12.98
CA ILE A 166 10.34 -15.03 12.54
C ILE A 166 11.79 -14.88 13.02
N GLY A 167 12.12 -13.81 13.76
CA GLY A 167 13.46 -13.56 14.29
C GLY A 167 13.91 -12.11 14.18
N ARG A 168 15.19 -11.87 14.50
CA ARG A 168 15.80 -10.54 14.32
C ARG A 168 16.34 -10.41 12.90
N LEU A 169 15.87 -9.39 12.19
CA LEU A 169 16.39 -9.02 10.88
C LEU A 169 17.36 -7.85 11.05
N GLY A 170 18.57 -7.97 10.51
CA GLY A 170 19.50 -6.85 10.39
C GLY A 170 19.43 -6.28 8.98
N ILE A 171 18.99 -5.04 8.83
CA ILE A 171 19.01 -4.34 7.54
C ILE A 171 20.12 -3.31 7.56
N ASP A 172 21.08 -3.40 6.63
CA ASP A 172 22.03 -2.33 6.40
C ASP A 172 21.31 -1.12 5.78
N LEU A 173 21.22 -0.05 6.55
CA LEU A 173 20.56 1.19 6.18
C LEU A 173 21.27 1.90 5.02
N ARG A 174 22.55 1.61 4.78
CA ARG A 174 23.28 2.10 3.60
C ARG A 174 22.80 1.42 2.33
N SER A 175 22.40 0.15 2.40
CA SER A 175 21.93 -0.62 1.23
C SER A 175 20.54 -0.18 0.72
N ILE A 176 19.78 0.55 1.56
CA ILE A 176 18.43 1.06 1.23
C ILE A 176 18.35 2.59 1.14
N ASN A 177 19.50 3.26 0.97
CA ASN A 177 19.61 4.73 0.86
C ASN A 177 18.85 5.47 1.97
N ALA A 178 18.98 5.03 3.22
CA ALA A 178 18.29 5.63 4.35
C ALA A 178 18.89 7.00 4.72
N SER A 179 18.05 8.01 4.92
CA SER A 179 18.44 9.32 5.45
C SER A 179 17.37 9.89 6.38
N ILE A 180 17.77 10.76 7.32
CA ILE A 180 16.83 11.43 8.22
C ILE A 180 16.15 12.57 7.43
N SER A 181 14.83 12.50 7.28
CA SER A 181 14.05 13.48 6.50
C SER A 181 13.39 14.55 7.38
N ARG A 182 13.07 14.21 8.64
CA ARG A 182 12.43 15.12 9.59
C ARG A 182 12.67 14.68 11.04
N LEU A 183 12.66 15.64 11.96
CA LEU A 183 12.68 15.42 13.40
C LEU A 183 11.40 15.95 14.05
N GLU A 184 10.79 15.13 14.89
CA GLU A 184 9.55 15.41 15.63
C GLU A 184 9.80 15.17 17.13
N GLY A 185 10.33 16.18 17.82
CA GLY A 185 10.77 16.04 19.20
C GLY A 185 11.95 15.07 19.31
N ASP A 186 11.78 13.99 20.08
CA ASP A 186 12.82 12.97 20.28
C ASP A 186 12.75 11.82 19.25
N VAL A 187 11.90 11.96 18.22
CA VAL A 187 11.70 10.96 17.16
C VAL A 187 12.25 11.49 15.83
N ALA A 188 13.05 10.66 15.15
CA ALA A 188 13.50 10.88 13.78
C ALA A 188 12.63 10.10 12.80
N VAL A 189 12.19 10.77 11.74
CA VAL A 189 11.61 10.15 10.55
C VAL A 189 12.74 9.88 9.56
N ILE A 190 12.94 8.62 9.24
CA ILE A 190 13.99 8.11 8.37
C ILE A 190 13.33 7.69 7.07
N SER A 191 13.64 8.40 5.99
CA SER A 191 13.17 8.03 4.66
C SER A 191 14.13 7.01 4.05
N THR A 192 13.58 5.95 3.48
CA THR A 192 14.31 4.86 2.82
C THR A 192 13.69 4.58 1.47
N SER A 193 14.39 3.81 0.60
CA SER A 193 13.81 3.37 -0.67
C SER A 193 12.56 2.48 -0.54
N LEU A 194 12.25 2.01 0.68
CA LEU A 194 11.12 1.15 0.99
C LEU A 194 9.96 1.88 1.72
N GLY A 195 10.13 3.17 2.02
CA GLY A 195 9.18 4.00 2.78
C GLY A 195 9.78 4.58 4.06
N ASP A 196 8.94 5.27 4.83
CA ASP A 196 9.35 5.98 6.05
C ASP A 196 9.36 5.08 7.29
N ILE A 197 10.42 5.19 8.09
CA ILE A 197 10.62 4.50 9.36
C ILE A 197 10.72 5.56 10.47
N ARG A 198 10.16 5.29 11.65
CA ARG A 198 10.31 6.15 12.83
C ARG A 198 11.23 5.50 13.86
N ALA A 199 12.21 6.25 14.35
CA ALA A 199 13.16 5.80 15.37
C ALA A 199 13.35 6.89 16.44
N ARG A 200 13.70 6.53 17.68
CA ARG A 200 14.13 7.55 18.64
C ARG A 200 15.53 8.03 18.29
N ILE A 201 15.82 9.29 18.52
CA ILE A 201 17.14 9.89 18.29
C ILE A 201 18.22 9.20 19.13
N ASP A 202 17.89 8.79 20.35
CA ASP A 202 18.82 8.03 21.22
C ASP A 202 19.18 6.67 20.62
N ASP A 203 18.24 6.00 19.95
CA ASP A 203 18.47 4.71 19.28
C ASP A 203 19.37 4.87 18.04
N LEU A 204 19.54 6.10 17.54
CA LEU A 204 20.48 6.45 16.47
C LEU A 204 21.88 6.77 16.99
N GLY A 205 22.11 6.65 18.30
CA GLY A 205 23.40 6.92 18.94
C GLY A 205 23.85 8.37 18.83
N ALA A 206 22.90 9.32 18.79
CA ALA A 206 23.16 10.73 18.58
C ALA A 206 24.14 11.32 19.63
N ARG A 207 25.30 11.77 19.16
CA ARG A 207 26.34 12.42 19.98
C ARG A 207 26.88 13.66 19.31
N VAL A 208 27.09 14.71 20.09
CA VAL A 208 27.83 15.89 19.64
C VAL A 208 29.31 15.52 19.55
N VAL A 209 29.86 15.56 18.33
CA VAL A 209 31.26 15.19 18.05
C VAL A 209 32.16 16.40 17.83
N SER A 210 31.58 17.57 17.55
CA SER A 210 32.32 18.84 17.47
C SER A 210 31.41 20.02 17.75
N ILE A 211 31.98 21.06 18.37
CA ILE A 211 31.36 22.36 18.60
C ILE A 211 32.32 23.42 18.07
N SER A 212 31.80 24.38 17.31
CA SER A 212 32.56 25.53 16.81
C SER A 212 31.68 26.76 16.86
N GLY A 213 31.95 27.67 17.81
CA GLY A 213 31.10 28.82 18.06
C GLY A 213 29.70 28.40 18.52
N ASP A 214 28.67 28.83 17.79
CA ASP A 214 27.27 28.47 18.05
C ASP A 214 26.80 27.22 17.30
N MET A 215 27.67 26.58 16.51
CA MET A 215 27.32 25.40 15.70
C MET A 215 27.83 24.10 16.31
N ALA A 216 27.03 23.05 16.21
CA ALA A 216 27.39 21.68 16.59
C ALA A 216 27.22 20.72 15.41
N VAL A 217 28.10 19.72 15.35
CA VAL A 217 27.92 18.53 14.53
C VAL A 217 27.47 17.40 15.43
N VAL A 218 26.26 16.91 15.19
CA VAL A 218 25.68 15.74 15.85
C VAL A 218 25.88 14.54 14.94
N ARG A 219 26.70 13.59 15.36
CA ARG A 219 26.85 12.32 14.66
C ARG A 219 25.75 11.36 15.07
N THR A 220 25.14 10.73 14.08
CA THR A 220 24.19 9.62 14.25
C THR A 220 24.67 8.41 13.45
N SER A 221 24.04 7.26 13.65
CA SER A 221 24.26 6.06 12.82
C SER A 221 23.90 6.28 11.34
N LEU A 222 23.12 7.31 11.00
CA LEU A 222 22.74 7.63 9.62
C LEU A 222 23.56 8.76 8.99
N GLY A 223 24.45 9.38 9.76
CA GLY A 223 25.31 10.48 9.29
C GLY A 223 25.36 11.64 10.26
N ASP A 224 26.05 12.69 9.82
CA ASP A 224 26.26 13.91 10.60
C ASP A 224 25.13 14.92 10.32
N ILE A 225 24.55 15.46 11.38
CA ILE A 225 23.54 16.52 11.35
C ILE A 225 24.20 17.78 11.90
N VAL A 226 24.10 18.88 11.18
CA VAL A 226 24.68 20.16 11.57
C VAL A 226 23.56 21.10 12.02
N GLY A 227 23.77 21.82 13.11
CA GLY A 227 22.81 22.81 13.59
C GLY A 227 23.37 23.76 14.64
N ARG A 228 22.54 24.73 15.02
CA ARG A 228 22.87 25.76 16.01
C ARG A 228 22.53 25.27 17.42
N ILE A 229 23.44 25.44 18.35
CA ILE A 229 23.23 25.13 19.77
C ILE A 229 22.30 26.18 20.36
N SER A 230 21.14 25.75 20.85
CA SER A 230 20.22 26.60 21.62
C SER A 230 20.52 26.59 23.11
N SER A 231 21.00 25.47 23.65
CA SER A 231 21.35 25.34 25.06
C SER A 231 22.23 24.10 25.32
N ILE A 232 23.01 24.15 26.39
CA ILE A 232 23.75 23.01 26.94
C ILE A 232 23.42 22.90 28.42
N GLN A 233 22.92 21.74 28.86
CA GLN A 233 22.62 21.45 30.27
C GLN A 233 22.99 20.00 30.58
N ASN A 234 23.71 19.76 31.69
CA ASN A 234 24.06 18.42 32.17
C ASN A 234 24.60 17.48 31.06
N ASN A 235 25.57 17.96 30.27
CA ASN A 235 26.17 17.23 29.14
C ASN A 235 25.20 16.86 28.01
N VAL A 236 24.07 17.55 27.90
CA VAL A 236 23.12 17.41 26.78
C VAL A 236 23.02 18.76 26.05
N ALA A 237 23.28 18.75 24.74
CA ALA A 237 23.03 19.89 23.86
C ALA A 237 21.62 19.80 23.29
N THR A 238 20.91 20.92 23.28
CA THR A 238 19.75 21.12 22.39
C THR A 238 20.23 21.84 21.14
N VAL A 239 20.17 21.16 20.00
CA VAL A 239 20.65 21.65 18.70
C VAL A 239 19.47 21.85 17.76
N VAL A 240 19.33 23.04 17.21
CA VAL A 240 18.30 23.39 16.22
C VAL A 240 18.90 23.24 14.83
N THR A 241 18.25 22.44 14.00
CA THR A 241 18.69 22.07 12.65
C THR A 241 17.58 22.38 11.66
N ASP A 242 17.86 22.32 10.36
CA ASP A 242 16.83 22.45 9.32
C ASP A 242 15.83 21.28 9.32
N LEU A 243 16.20 20.14 9.95
CA LEU A 243 15.34 18.96 10.10
C LEU A 243 14.43 19.05 11.34
N GLY A 244 14.74 19.96 12.28
CA GLY A 244 14.06 20.11 13.57
C GLY A 244 15.05 20.18 14.74
N VAL A 245 14.58 19.87 15.95
CA VAL A 245 15.38 19.96 17.19
C VAL A 245 15.95 18.59 17.55
N VAL A 246 17.25 18.54 17.86
CA VAL A 246 17.97 17.36 18.32
C VAL A 246 18.44 17.59 19.75
N ARG A 247 18.22 16.61 20.62
CA ARG A 247 18.91 16.52 21.92
C ARG A 247 19.96 15.43 21.84
N ALA A 248 21.21 15.77 22.08
CA ALA A 248 22.32 14.84 21.95
C ALA A 248 23.28 14.97 23.14
N ARG A 249 23.86 13.83 23.54
CA ARG A 249 24.90 13.81 24.57
C ARG A 249 26.18 14.47 24.03
N ILE A 250 26.82 15.24 24.89
CA ILE A 250 28.11 15.88 24.63
C ILE A 250 29.16 15.16 25.45
N ASP A 251 30.28 14.82 24.83
CA ASP A 251 31.43 14.30 25.55
C ASP A 251 31.97 15.35 26.54
N GLU A 252 32.41 14.90 27.71
CA GLU A 252 32.75 15.79 28.84
C GLU A 252 33.81 16.83 28.48
N GLY A 253 34.81 16.45 27.66
CA GLY A 253 35.84 17.35 27.18
C GLY A 253 35.30 18.50 26.31
N LEU A 254 34.38 18.19 25.40
CA LEU A 254 33.74 19.18 24.52
C LEU A 254 32.83 20.14 25.31
N SER A 255 32.16 19.62 26.35
CA SER A 255 31.34 20.46 27.24
C SER A 255 32.19 21.52 27.94
N ARG A 256 33.39 21.14 28.41
CA ARG A 256 34.32 22.08 29.07
C ARG A 256 34.88 23.12 28.10
N THR A 257 35.23 22.74 26.87
CA THR A 257 35.75 23.70 25.88
C THR A 257 34.70 24.74 25.49
N ALA A 258 33.45 24.35 25.25
CA ALA A 258 32.36 25.28 24.93
C ALA A 258 32.10 26.28 26.08
N GLU A 259 32.17 25.82 27.33
CA GLU A 259 32.04 26.71 28.50
C GLU A 259 33.22 27.69 28.60
N LEU A 260 34.45 27.22 28.35
CA LEU A 260 35.64 28.07 28.35
C LEU A 260 35.58 29.14 27.25
N GLU A 261 35.18 28.79 26.03
CA GLU A 261 35.03 29.75 24.93
C GLU A 261 34.02 30.85 25.28
N SER A 262 32.87 30.48 25.88
CA SER A 262 31.89 31.45 26.36
C SER A 262 32.45 32.37 27.45
N ARG A 263 33.27 31.83 28.34
CA ARG A 263 33.96 32.61 29.39
C ARG A 263 35.01 33.54 28.81
N ILE A 264 35.80 33.08 27.84
CA ILE A 264 36.81 33.88 27.14
C ILE A 264 36.15 35.03 26.39
N ALA A 265 35.10 34.78 25.62
CA ALA A 265 34.37 35.83 24.89
C ALA A 265 33.81 36.92 25.83
N ARG A 266 33.30 36.52 27.01
CA ARG A 266 32.87 37.49 28.05
C ARG A 266 34.03 38.32 28.59
N ILE A 267 35.19 37.69 28.82
CA ILE A 267 36.39 38.39 29.29
C ILE A 267 36.90 39.35 28.21
N GLU A 268 36.99 38.93 26.95
CA GLU A 268 37.41 39.77 25.83
C GLU A 268 36.51 41.00 25.67
N GLY A 269 35.19 40.81 25.79
CA GLY A 269 34.21 41.91 25.77
C GLY A 269 34.38 42.93 26.90
N ILE A 270 35.01 42.57 28.02
CA ILE A 270 35.31 43.47 29.14
C ILE A 270 36.73 44.04 29.03
N TYR A 271 37.69 43.21 28.65
CA TYR A 271 39.11 43.55 28.69
C TYR A 271 39.52 44.49 27.56
N LEU A 272 38.96 44.31 26.34
CA LEU A 272 39.20 45.21 25.21
C LEU A 272 38.79 46.66 25.50
N PRO A 273 37.57 46.97 25.97
CA PRO A 273 37.20 48.35 26.30
C PRO A 273 38.00 48.89 27.50
N MET A 274 38.35 48.07 28.49
CA MET A 274 39.18 48.51 29.62
C MET A 274 40.58 48.97 29.18
N ILE A 275 41.24 48.21 28.29
CA ILE A 275 42.53 48.62 27.71
C ILE A 275 42.39 49.94 26.94
N ALA A 276 41.33 50.09 26.13
CA ALA A 276 41.10 51.31 25.37
C ALA A 276 40.94 52.53 26.29
N ILE A 277 40.20 52.41 27.39
CA ILE A 277 40.04 53.46 28.40
C ILE A 277 41.40 53.81 29.03
N LEU A 278 42.19 52.80 29.41
CA LEU A 278 43.50 53.01 30.03
C LEU A 278 44.48 53.75 29.10
N GLN A 279 44.48 53.40 27.81
CA GLN A 279 45.27 54.09 26.79
C GLN A 279 44.88 55.56 26.65
N VAL A 280 43.57 55.87 26.65
CA VAL A 280 43.08 57.25 26.63
C VAL A 280 43.53 58.03 27.86
N VAL A 281 43.43 57.45 29.05
CA VAL A 281 43.89 58.08 30.30
C VAL A 281 45.39 58.36 30.28
N ALA A 282 46.20 57.41 29.81
CA ALA A 282 47.65 57.57 29.68
C ALA A 282 48.02 58.72 28.72
N LEU A 283 47.32 58.82 27.59
CA LEU A 283 47.51 59.92 26.62
C LEU A 283 47.13 61.28 27.24
N LEU A 284 46.05 61.35 28.02
CA LEU A 284 45.66 62.59 28.70
C LEU A 284 46.69 63.02 29.75
N LEU A 285 47.20 62.08 30.55
CA LEU A 285 48.22 62.37 31.57
C LEU A 285 49.54 62.86 30.96
N THR A 286 50.00 62.21 29.87
CA THR A 286 51.21 62.63 29.17
C THR A 286 51.05 64.01 28.53
N ALA A 287 49.89 64.30 27.91
CA ALA A 287 49.59 65.63 27.40
C ALA A 287 49.58 66.70 28.52
N MET A 288 48.99 66.38 29.68
CA MET A 288 48.98 67.27 30.85
C MET A 288 50.39 67.56 31.38
N LEU A 289 51.26 66.53 31.42
CA LEU A 289 52.66 66.68 31.81
C LEU A 289 53.43 67.59 30.85
N ILE A 290 53.26 67.40 29.53
CA ILE A 290 53.88 68.24 28.50
C ILE A 290 53.40 69.70 28.62
N MET A 291 52.11 69.93 28.84
CA MET A 291 51.56 71.27 29.06
C MET A 291 52.13 71.93 30.33
N ARG A 292 52.38 71.15 31.39
CA ARG A 292 53.00 71.66 32.62
C ARG A 292 54.47 72.05 32.41
N ILE A 293 55.23 71.26 31.66
CA ILE A 293 56.63 71.55 31.33
C ILE A 293 56.74 72.81 30.46
N LYS A 294 55.84 73.00 29.48
CA LYS A 294 55.82 74.21 28.63
C LYS A 294 55.40 75.50 29.36
N ARG A 295 54.82 75.39 30.56
CA ARG A 295 54.40 76.54 31.38
C ARG A 295 55.45 77.01 32.40
N GLN A 296 56.55 76.26 32.55
CA GLN A 296 57.74 76.68 33.31
C GLN A 296 58.79 77.24 32.36
#